data_AF-A0A1E7LHM1-F1
#
_entry.id   AF-A0A1E7LHM1-F1
#
_cell.length_a   1.000
_cell.length_b   1.000
_cell.length_c   1.000
_cell.angle_alpha   90.00
_cell.angle_beta   90.00
_cell.angle_gamma   90.00
#
_symmetry.space_group_name_H-M   'P 1'
#
loop_
_entity.id
_entity.type
_entity.pdbx_description
1 polymer ?
#
loop_
_entity_poly.entity_id
_entity_poly.type
_entity_poly.pdbx_seq_one_letter_code
_entity_poly.pdbx_strand_id
1 'polypeptide(L)'
;ADATVAAAAVGDRASYAECDRAFHRAVLTLAGNEQLVAIADELHRRSQWPLVANPATRRADLLADAAEHTALLDALTAQDLAVVQALVREHFTGADV
;
A
#
# COMPACT_ATOMS: atom_id res chain seq x y z
N ALA A 1 3.17 1.74 -8.63
CA ALA A 1 1.70 1.66 -8.55
C ALA A 1 1.13 0.73 -9.63
N ASP A 2 1.59 0.80 -10.89
CA ASP A 2 0.98 0.02 -11.98
C ASP A 2 0.89 -1.50 -11.74
N ALA A 3 1.88 -2.10 -11.06
CA ALA A 3 1.86 -3.51 -10.71
C ALA A 3 0.77 -3.86 -9.67
N THR A 4 0.54 -3.02 -8.66
CA THR A 4 -0.57 -3.22 -7.68
C THR A 4 -1.91 -3.07 -8.38
N VAL A 5 -2.05 -2.07 -9.25
CA VAL A 5 -3.26 -1.86 -10.08
C VAL A 5 -3.53 -3.04 -11.00
N ALA A 6 -2.50 -3.59 -11.67
CA ALA A 6 -2.66 -4.75 -12.55
C ALA A 6 -3.11 -6.01 -11.79
N ALA A 7 -2.53 -6.27 -10.62
CA ALA A 7 -2.93 -7.39 -9.75
C ALA A 7 -4.36 -7.21 -9.21
N ALA A 8 -4.73 -6.01 -8.76
CA ALA A 8 -6.09 -5.67 -8.36
C ALA A 8 -7.09 -5.84 -9.52
N ALA A 9 -6.67 -5.46 -10.73
CA ALA A 9 -7.45 -5.59 -11.95
C ALA A 9 -7.58 -7.03 -12.48
N VAL A 10 -7.03 -8.03 -11.80
CA VAL A 10 -7.37 -9.45 -12.02
C VAL A 10 -7.90 -10.13 -10.76
N GLY A 11 -7.93 -9.41 -9.62
CA GLY A 11 -8.37 -9.93 -8.34
C GLY A 11 -7.38 -10.92 -7.72
N ASP A 12 -6.12 -10.93 -8.18
CA ASP A 12 -5.09 -11.80 -7.63
C ASP A 12 -4.58 -11.22 -6.31
N ARG A 13 -5.13 -11.70 -5.21
CA ARG A 13 -4.81 -11.22 -3.86
C ARG A 13 -3.37 -11.51 -3.45
N ALA A 14 -2.79 -12.62 -3.91
CA ALA A 14 -1.44 -12.99 -3.55
C ALA A 14 -0.43 -12.08 -4.25
N SER A 15 -0.62 -11.87 -5.56
CA SER A 15 0.19 -10.92 -6.32
C SER A 15 -0.04 -9.48 -5.87
N TYR A 16 -1.27 -9.12 -5.48
CA TYR A 16 -1.56 -7.79 -4.93
C TYR A 16 -0.75 -7.53 -3.66
N ALA A 17 -0.79 -8.44 -2.69
CA ALA A 17 -0.06 -8.32 -1.44
C ALA A 17 1.46 -8.23 -1.66
N GLU A 18 2.00 -8.94 -2.65
CA GLU A 18 3.42 -8.84 -3.02
C GLU A 18 3.76 -7.49 -3.66
N CYS A 19 2.96 -7.04 -4.62
CA CYS A 19 3.16 -5.76 -5.28
C CYS A 19 3.02 -4.58 -4.29
N ASP A 20 2.08 -4.68 -3.36
CA ASP A 20 1.82 -3.70 -2.31
C ASP A 20 3.01 -3.57 -1.35
N ARG A 21 3.57 -4.71 -0.92
CA ARG A 21 4.82 -4.73 -0.14
C ARG A 21 5.98 -4.06 -0.88
N ALA A 22 6.16 -4.42 -2.15
CA ALA A 22 7.22 -3.85 -2.97
C ALA A 22 7.08 -2.32 -3.12
N PHE A 23 5.84 -1.83 -3.26
CA PHE A 23 5.54 -0.40 -3.30
C PHE A 23 5.93 0.31 -2.01
N HIS A 24 5.45 -0.17 -0.85
CA HIS A 24 5.74 0.41 0.45
C HIS A 24 7.25 0.45 0.75
N ARG A 25 7.96 -0.63 0.44
CA ARG A 25 9.42 -0.72 0.58
C ARG A 25 10.13 0.34 -0.27
N ALA A 26 9.70 0.55 -1.50
CA ALA A 26 10.29 1.54 -2.40
C ALA A 26 10.07 2.97 -1.88
N VAL A 27 8.88 3.30 -1.40
CA VAL A 27 8.56 4.61 -0.80
C VAL A 27 9.41 4.86 0.45
N LEU A 28 9.51 3.88 1.36
CA LEU A 28 10.29 4.02 2.59
C LEU A 28 11.80 4.15 2.34
N THR A 29 12.29 3.56 1.25
CA THR A 29 13.71 3.68 0.87
C THR A 29 14.10 5.13 0.56
N LEU A 30 13.16 5.99 0.17
CA LEU A 30 13.40 7.42 -0.03
C LEU A 30 13.82 8.15 1.26
N ALA A 31 13.49 7.61 2.44
CA ALA A 31 13.91 8.17 3.72
C ALA A 31 15.40 7.93 4.04
N GLY A 32 16.10 7.08 3.28
CA GLY A 32 17.51 6.76 3.49
C GLY A 32 17.80 5.97 4.78
N ASN A 33 16.77 5.46 5.45
CA ASN A 33 16.91 4.69 6.69
C ASN A 33 16.65 3.20 6.46
N GLU A 34 17.73 2.46 6.19
CA GLU A 34 17.64 1.02 5.87
C GLU A 34 17.06 0.17 7.02
N GLN A 35 17.30 0.57 8.28
CA GLN A 35 16.76 -0.13 9.45
C GLN A 35 15.25 0.03 9.53
N LEU A 36 14.74 1.25 9.29
CA LEU A 36 13.30 1.50 9.24
C LEU A 36 12.64 0.68 8.13
N VAL A 37 13.24 0.65 6.94
CA VAL A 37 12.74 -0.13 5.80
C VAL A 37 12.64 -1.62 6.16
N ALA A 38 13.69 -2.19 6.76
CA ALA A 38 13.70 -3.61 7.13
C ALA A 38 12.64 -3.96 8.19
N ILE A 39 12.48 -3.10 9.20
CA ILE A 39 11.48 -3.31 10.28
C ILE A 39 10.06 -3.19 9.71
N ALA A 40 9.79 -2.18 8.90
CA ALA A 40 8.47 -1.96 8.32
C ALA A 40 8.07 -3.09 7.35
N ASP A 41 8.99 -3.55 6.49
CA ASP A 41 8.78 -4.66 5.56
C ASP A 41 8.44 -5.96 6.31
N GLU A 42 9.18 -6.27 7.36
CA GLU A 42 8.91 -7.45 8.20
C GLU A 42 7.58 -7.33 8.98
N LEU A 43 7.25 -6.14 9.48
CA LEU A 43 5.98 -5.89 10.16
C LEU A 43 4.80 -6.09 9.19
N HIS A 44 4.88 -5.52 7.99
CA HIS A 44 3.85 -5.62 6.95
C HIS A 44 3.67 -7.07 6.48
N ARG A 45 4.77 -7.80 6.32
CA ARG A 45 4.72 -9.23 5.99
C ARG A 45 3.99 -10.04 7.06
N ARG A 46 4.18 -9.72 8.35
CA ARG A 46 3.54 -10.40 9.47
C ARG A 46 2.07 -10.00 9.63
N SER A 47 1.73 -8.73 9.45
CA SER A 47 0.33 -8.27 9.54
C SER A 47 -0.56 -8.87 8.44
N GLN A 48 0.03 -9.25 7.30
CA GLN A 48 -0.66 -9.92 6.20
C GLN A 48 -0.88 -11.46 6.40
N TRP A 49 -0.39 -12.08 7.49
CA TRP A 49 -0.37 -13.56 7.66
C TRP A 49 -1.03 -14.09 8.95
N PRO A 50 -1.91 -15.10 8.92
CA PRO A 50 -2.88 -15.42 7.87
C PRO A 50 -4.08 -14.49 7.98
N LEU A 51 -4.49 -13.95 6.83
CA LEU A 51 -5.79 -13.38 6.57
C LEU A 51 -6.85 -14.21 7.31
N VAL A 52 -7.46 -13.70 8.39
CA VAL A 52 -8.85 -14.07 8.66
C VAL A 52 -9.55 -13.59 7.41
N ALA A 53 -9.71 -14.51 6.46
CA ALA A 53 -10.22 -14.22 5.15
C ALA A 53 -11.59 -13.61 5.39
N ASN A 54 -11.69 -12.28 5.34
CA ASN A 54 -12.96 -11.67 5.11
C ASN A 54 -13.33 -12.18 3.71
N PRO A 55 -14.38 -13.01 3.57
CA PRO A 55 -14.74 -13.59 2.27
C PRO A 55 -15.02 -12.48 1.23
N ALA A 56 -15.17 -11.24 1.70
CA ALA A 56 -15.69 -10.11 0.97
C ALA A 56 -14.68 -9.05 0.52
N THR A 57 -13.35 -9.21 0.58
CA THR A 57 -12.46 -8.23 -0.08
C THR A 57 -12.68 -8.31 -1.59
N ARG A 58 -13.52 -7.41 -2.10
CA ARG A 58 -13.96 -7.40 -3.50
C ARG A 58 -12.83 -6.79 -4.32
N ARG A 59 -12.79 -7.16 -5.60
CA ARG A 59 -11.92 -6.51 -6.59
C ARG A 59 -12.01 -4.98 -6.52
N ALA A 60 -13.20 -4.44 -6.25
CA ALA A 60 -13.43 -3.01 -6.08
C ALA A 60 -12.60 -2.41 -4.93
N ASP A 61 -12.49 -3.12 -3.81
CA ASP A 61 -11.74 -2.67 -2.64
C ASP A 61 -10.23 -2.66 -2.95
N LEU A 62 -9.73 -3.69 -3.66
CA LEU A 62 -8.33 -3.72 -4.13
C LEU A 62 -8.02 -2.61 -5.14
N LEU A 63 -8.98 -2.25 -5.99
CA LEU A 63 -8.82 -1.17 -6.95
C LEU A 63 -8.86 0.21 -6.28
N ALA A 64 -9.68 0.38 -5.25
CA ALA A 64 -9.70 1.61 -4.43
C ALA A 64 -8.35 1.79 -3.72
N ASP A 65 -7.86 0.75 -3.06
CA ASP A 65 -6.55 0.73 -2.40
C ASP A 65 -5.39 1.02 -3.38
N ALA A 66 -5.42 0.43 -4.58
CA ALA A 66 -4.42 0.71 -5.61
C ALA A 66 -4.49 2.15 -6.16
N ALA A 67 -5.68 2.78 -6.15
CA ALA A 67 -5.84 4.17 -6.56
C ALA A 67 -5.21 5.13 -5.53
N GLU A 68 -5.27 4.81 -4.24
CA GLU A 68 -4.59 5.57 -3.18
C GLU A 68 -3.08 5.59 -3.39
N HIS A 69 -2.47 4.47 -3.81
CA HIS A 69 -1.03 4.42 -4.15
C HIS A 69 -0.66 5.39 -5.28
N THR A 70 -1.54 5.54 -6.27
CA THR A 70 -1.33 6.47 -7.39
C THR A 70 -1.41 7.92 -6.89
N ALA A 71 -2.43 8.25 -6.10
CA ALA A 71 -2.57 9.57 -5.50
C ALA A 71 -1.37 9.95 -4.61
N LEU A 72 -0.82 8.98 -3.87
CA LEU A 72 0.39 9.19 -3.07
C LEU A 72 1.62 9.51 -3.93
N LEU A 73 1.80 8.82 -5.05
CA LEU A 73 2.91 9.09 -5.98
C LEU A 73 2.79 10.47 -6.62
N ASP A 74 1.57 10.89 -6.99
CA ASP A 74 1.33 12.22 -7.54
C ASP A 74 1.67 13.31 -6.50
N ALA A 75 1.26 13.13 -5.25
CA ALA A 75 1.57 14.06 -4.16
C ALA A 75 3.08 14.12 -3.84
N LEU A 76 3.77 12.97 -3.84
CA LEU A 76 5.23 12.91 -3.68
C LEU A 76 5.95 13.63 -4.83
N THR A 77 5.49 13.43 -6.07
CA THR A 77 6.07 14.07 -7.26
C THR A 77 5.87 15.58 -7.23
N ALA A 78 4.70 16.04 -6.77
CA ALA A 78 4.39 17.45 -6.55
C ALA A 78 5.11 18.05 -5.31
N GLN A 79 5.76 17.21 -4.50
CA GLN A 79 6.36 17.57 -3.21
C GLN A 79 5.34 18.18 -2.22
N ASP A 80 4.06 17.84 -2.35
CA ASP A 80 3.01 18.31 -1.46
C ASP A 80 2.95 17.44 -0.20
N LEU A 81 3.81 17.78 0.77
CA LEU A 81 3.96 17.00 2.00
C LEU A 81 2.70 17.00 2.87
N ALA A 82 1.82 18.01 2.76
CA ALA A 82 0.58 18.05 3.52
C ALA A 82 -0.39 16.98 3.00
N VAL A 83 -0.51 16.86 1.67
CA VAL A 83 -1.31 15.81 1.03
C VAL A 83 -0.73 14.43 1.29
N VAL A 84 0.61 14.27 1.18
CA VAL A 84 1.28 13.00 1.49
C VAL A 84 0.98 12.54 2.93
N GLN A 85 1.06 13.45 3.91
CA GLN A 85 0.78 13.09 5.30
C GLN A 85 -0.69 12.71 5.54
N ALA A 86 -1.63 13.37 4.87
CA ALA A 86 -3.05 13.04 4.97
C ALA A 86 -3.33 11.65 4.39
N LEU A 87 -2.86 11.40 3.16
CA LEU A 87 -3.06 10.13 2.46
C LEU A 87 -2.44 8.95 3.22
N VAL A 88 -1.20 9.10 3.72
CA VAL A 88 -0.54 8.04 4.48
C VAL A 88 -1.29 7.72 5.77
N ARG A 89 -1.81 8.73 6.47
CA ARG A 89 -2.59 8.48 7.69
C ARG A 89 -3.85 7.70 7.40
N GLU A 90 -4.61 8.13 6.39
CA GLU A 90 -5.85 7.47 5.95
C GLU A 90 -5.59 6.02 5.51
N HIS A 91 -4.53 5.80 4.73
CA HIS A 91 -4.13 4.48 4.24
C HIS A 91 -3.83 3.47 5.38
N PHE A 92 -3.19 3.92 6.46
CA PHE A 92 -2.83 3.05 7.59
C PHE A 92 -3.92 2.91 8.66
N THR A 93 -4.78 3.92 8.86
CA THR A 93 -5.92 3.79 9.77
C THR A 93 -7.01 2.90 9.18
N GLY A 94 -6.98 2.68 7.86
CA GLY A 94 -8.12 2.16 7.11
C GLY A 94 -9.17 3.27 7.01
N ALA A 95 -9.97 3.26 5.93
CA ALA A 95 -11.21 4.02 5.92
C ALA A 95 -12.04 3.57 7.14
N ASP A 96 -12.21 4.46 8.12
CA ASP A 96 -13.11 4.23 9.26
C ASP A 96 -14.52 3.97 8.73
N VAL A 97 -14.91 2.69 8.57
CA VAL A 97 -16.30 2.23 8.47
C VAL A 97 -16.46 0.78 8.94
#